data_AF-A0A4Q6C4S9-F1
#
_entry.id   AF-A0A4Q6C4S9-F1
#
_cell.length_a   1.000
_cell.length_b   1.000
_cell.length_c   1.000
_cell.angle_alpha   90.00
_cell.angle_beta   90.00
_cell.angle_gamma   90.00
#
_symmetry.space_group_name_H-M   'P 1'
#
loop_
_entity.id
_entity.type
_entity.pdbx_description
1 polymer ?
#
loop_
_entity_poly.entity_id
_entity_poly.type
_entity_poly.pdbx_seq_one_letter_code
_entity_poly.pdbx_strand_id
1 'polypeptide(L)'
;MGMGCWAALFLFGLSSLTGSRASAAAGQSTSSKRTVCTVTINSDHEKKTFQTHLPAKDFKFVELTEIGKQPGESNDDWFKKACRSNVKCDVLVVSGHFSGSFFGSSGLEMGLDEMERGSCRDTCDGILKSPKEAFLFGCNTLASKEKDHRTFQEYVEVQVNDGIDRPVAVRNAQARYGAMGSSFKDRMRRVFTGVPNIYGFDSVGPTGARIKPFLDHYFNKIPNYAAHLDKGQAQKNRAAGAEAVEQTLRINSAVQNINNTALSDSMK
;
A
#
# COMPACT_ATOMS: atom_id res chain seq x y z
N MET A 1 -59.18 70.30 44.72
CA MET A 1 -59.08 71.32 43.64
C MET A 1 -57.60 71.52 43.32
N GLY A 2 -57.23 71.47 42.03
CA GLY A 2 -55.86 71.68 41.49
C GLY A 2 -55.12 70.37 41.19
N MET A 3 -55.29 69.71 40.03
CA MET A 3 -54.63 69.92 38.71
C MET A 3 -53.10 69.80 38.72
N GLY A 4 -52.56 68.88 37.91
CA GLY A 4 -51.14 68.86 37.55
C GLY A 4 -50.66 67.54 36.94
N CYS A 5 -50.85 67.40 35.64
CA CYS A 5 -50.35 66.33 34.76
C CYS A 5 -48.81 66.36 34.65
N TRP A 6 -48.14 65.22 34.43
CA TRP A 6 -47.20 64.97 33.31
C TRP A 6 -46.55 63.57 33.42
N ALA A 7 -46.42 62.93 32.27
CA ALA A 7 -45.88 61.58 32.08
C ALA A 7 -44.36 61.60 31.85
N ALA A 8 -43.67 60.51 32.23
CA ALA A 8 -42.42 60.09 31.57
C ALA A 8 -42.15 58.59 31.80
N LEU A 9 -42.23 57.82 30.72
CA LEU A 9 -41.62 56.50 30.57
C LEU A 9 -40.10 56.59 30.72
N PHE A 10 -39.45 55.65 31.41
CA PHE A 10 -38.11 55.21 31.03
C PHE A 10 -37.93 53.70 31.23
N LEU A 11 -37.41 53.09 30.16
CA LEU A 11 -37.19 51.67 29.91
C LEU A 11 -36.03 51.10 30.73
N PHE A 12 -36.19 49.83 31.14
CA PHE A 12 -35.14 48.95 31.63
C PHE A 12 -34.09 48.69 30.52
N GLY A 13 -32.81 48.91 30.83
CA GLY A 13 -31.67 48.50 30.01
C GLY A 13 -30.72 47.58 30.79
N LEU A 14 -30.78 46.27 30.51
CA LEU A 14 -29.73 45.30 30.81
C LEU A 14 -28.58 45.47 29.80
N SER A 15 -27.32 45.29 30.24
CA SER A 15 -26.46 44.18 29.80
C SER A 15 -24.98 44.45 30.11
N SER A 16 -24.43 43.61 30.98
CA SER A 16 -23.01 43.51 31.30
C SER A 16 -22.25 42.83 30.16
N LEU A 17 -21.24 43.49 29.60
CA LEU A 17 -20.31 42.92 28.61
C LEU A 17 -19.21 42.14 29.34
N THR A 18 -19.30 40.81 29.37
CA THR A 18 -18.20 39.90 29.72
C THR A 18 -17.41 39.55 28.46
N GLY A 19 -16.15 40.00 28.40
CA GLY A 19 -15.23 39.67 27.31
C GLY A 19 -14.63 38.27 27.48
N SER A 20 -15.03 37.32 26.63
CA SER A 20 -14.41 36.00 26.54
C SER A 20 -13.09 36.06 25.78
N ARG A 21 -11.98 35.75 26.46
CA ARG A 21 -10.70 35.44 25.83
C ARG A 21 -10.78 34.03 25.22
N ALA A 22 -10.85 33.95 23.90
CA ALA A 22 -10.68 32.70 23.17
C ALA A 22 -9.19 32.31 23.17
N SER A 23 -8.82 31.33 23.99
CA SER A 23 -7.52 30.65 23.88
C SER A 23 -7.51 29.81 22.62
N ALA A 24 -6.71 30.21 21.63
CA ALA A 24 -6.35 29.38 20.50
C ALA A 24 -5.49 28.21 21.01
N ALA A 25 -6.13 27.06 21.26
CA ALA A 25 -5.41 25.81 21.45
C ALA A 25 -4.74 25.45 20.12
N ALA A 26 -3.42 25.63 20.06
CA ALA A 26 -2.61 25.05 19.01
C ALA A 26 -2.82 23.53 19.03
N GLY A 27 -3.54 23.01 18.04
CA GLY A 27 -3.69 21.58 17.83
C GLY A 27 -2.31 20.99 17.61
N GLN A 28 -1.77 20.31 18.61
CA GLN A 28 -0.65 19.40 18.41
C GLN A 28 -1.16 18.32 17.46
N SER A 29 -0.70 18.38 16.20
CA SER A 29 -0.74 17.25 15.29
C SER A 29 0.11 16.16 15.92
N THR A 30 -0.52 15.27 16.70
CA THR A 30 0.05 13.97 17.01
C THR A 30 0.04 13.20 15.69
N SER A 31 1.08 13.39 14.88
CA SER A 31 1.31 12.61 13.66
C SER A 31 1.14 11.14 14.03
N SER A 32 0.05 10.52 13.58
CA SER A 32 -0.20 9.11 13.83
C SER A 32 0.98 8.30 13.28
N LYS A 33 1.44 7.31 14.05
CA LYS A 33 2.57 6.47 13.63
C LYS A 33 2.24 5.78 12.32
N ARG A 34 3.21 5.75 11.40
CA ARG A 34 3.09 5.03 10.13
C ARG A 34 3.17 3.53 10.40
N THR A 35 2.34 2.76 9.72
CA THR A 35 2.26 1.30 9.91
C THR A 35 3.21 0.60 8.95
N VAL A 36 4.19 -0.13 9.47
CA VAL A 36 5.01 -1.07 8.71
C VAL A 36 4.45 -2.47 8.93
N CYS A 37 3.82 -3.01 7.89
CA CYS A 37 3.33 -4.38 7.90
C CYS A 37 4.43 -5.32 7.40
N THR A 38 4.69 -6.38 8.16
CA THR A 38 5.66 -7.42 7.79
C THR A 38 4.95 -8.74 7.53
N VAL A 39 5.45 -9.48 6.55
CA VAL A 39 5.05 -10.84 6.22
C VAL A 39 6.31 -11.70 6.27
N THR A 40 6.50 -12.38 7.40
CA THR A 40 7.69 -13.18 7.68
C THR A 40 7.44 -14.66 7.33
N ILE A 41 7.51 -15.00 6.03
CA ILE A 41 7.29 -16.38 5.56
C ILE A 41 8.58 -17.20 5.59
N ASN A 42 9.72 -16.59 5.25
CA ASN A 42 11.01 -17.30 5.22
C ASN A 42 11.93 -16.95 6.39
N SER A 43 12.15 -15.67 6.69
CA SER A 43 13.00 -15.24 7.80
C SER A 43 12.68 -13.84 8.27
N ASP A 44 13.09 -13.48 9.48
CA ASP A 44 12.80 -12.17 10.07
C ASP A 44 13.91 -11.11 9.84
N HIS A 45 14.91 -11.42 9.01
CA HIS A 45 16.06 -10.53 8.78
C HIS A 45 15.66 -9.18 8.19
N GLU A 46 14.75 -9.19 7.21
CA GLU A 46 14.22 -7.99 6.58
C GLU A 46 13.47 -7.15 7.63
N LYS A 47 12.56 -7.77 8.39
CA LYS A 47 11.82 -7.12 9.49
C LYS A 47 12.76 -6.47 10.51
N LYS A 48 13.75 -7.21 11.02
CA LYS A 48 14.72 -6.72 12.01
C LYS A 48 15.56 -5.56 11.47
N THR A 49 15.92 -5.61 10.19
CA THR A 49 16.68 -4.51 9.56
C THR A 49 15.84 -3.25 9.48
N PHE A 50 14.56 -3.35 9.06
CA PHE A 50 13.63 -2.22 9.10
C PHE A 50 13.45 -1.68 10.53
N GLN A 51 13.29 -2.54 11.54
CA GLN A 51 13.16 -2.13 12.94
C GLN A 51 14.40 -1.40 13.48
N THR A 52 15.58 -1.71 12.96
CA THR A 52 16.83 -1.03 13.33
C THR A 52 16.87 0.41 12.81
N HIS A 53 16.37 0.64 11.59
CA HIS A 53 16.42 1.95 10.93
C HIS A 53 15.19 2.83 11.19
N LEU A 54 14.06 2.23 11.55
CA LEU A 54 12.79 2.94 11.70
C LEU A 54 12.44 3.16 13.18
N PRO A 55 12.50 4.40 13.68
CA PRO A 55 12.34 4.67 15.10
C PRO A 55 10.89 4.46 15.55
N ALA A 56 10.71 3.79 16.69
CA ALA A 56 9.39 3.46 17.23
C ALA A 56 8.51 4.67 17.57
N LYS A 57 9.08 5.89 17.64
CA LYS A 57 8.30 7.13 17.79
C LYS A 57 7.45 7.44 16.55
N ASP A 58 7.95 7.12 15.36
CA ASP A 58 7.32 7.49 14.08
C ASP A 58 6.64 6.29 13.40
N PHE A 59 7.03 5.06 13.76
CA PHE A 59 6.59 3.82 13.13
C PHE A 59 6.03 2.81 14.14
N LYS A 60 5.03 2.06 13.70
CA LYS A 60 4.53 0.85 14.39
C LYS A 60 4.66 -0.35 13.45
N PHE A 61 5.07 -1.49 13.99
CA PHE A 61 5.22 -2.72 13.22
C PHE A 61 4.03 -3.65 13.49
N VAL A 62 3.52 -4.29 12.44
CA VAL A 62 2.45 -5.28 12.52
C VAL A 62 2.85 -6.51 11.72
N GLU A 63 3.01 -7.66 12.37
CA GLU A 63 3.31 -8.92 11.69
C GLU A 63 2.01 -9.58 11.22
N LEU A 64 1.77 -9.56 9.91
CA LEU A 64 0.55 -10.06 9.30
C LEU A 64 0.45 -11.58 9.39
N THR A 65 1.58 -12.30 9.37
CA THR A 65 1.56 -13.77 9.50
C THR A 65 1.17 -14.25 10.90
N GLU A 66 1.14 -13.36 11.89
CA GLU A 66 0.73 -13.65 13.26
C GLU A 66 -0.74 -13.28 13.52
N ILE A 67 -1.38 -12.56 12.60
CA ILE A 67 -2.78 -12.17 12.74
C ILE A 67 -3.68 -13.39 12.69
N GLY A 68 -4.46 -13.59 13.75
CA GLY A 68 -5.43 -14.68 13.82
C GLY A 68 -4.78 -16.06 13.95
N LYS A 69 -3.48 -16.15 14.24
CA LYS A 69 -2.87 -17.40 14.71
C LYS A 69 -3.48 -17.75 16.07
N GLN A 70 -4.16 -18.87 16.13
CA GLN A 70 -4.63 -19.49 17.38
C GLN A 70 -3.85 -20.78 17.63
N PRO A 71 -3.45 -21.08 18.88
CA PRO A 71 -2.80 -22.34 19.20
C PRO A 71 -3.66 -23.54 18.76
N GLY A 72 -3.11 -24.43 17.93
CA GLY A 72 -3.76 -25.66 17.49
C GLY A 72 -4.68 -25.55 16.27
N GLU A 73 -4.84 -24.36 15.67
CA GLU A 73 -5.57 -24.19 14.41
C GLU A 73 -4.65 -24.29 13.18
N SER A 74 -5.17 -24.85 12.10
CA SER A 74 -4.53 -24.73 10.79
C SER A 74 -4.46 -23.26 10.37
N ASN A 75 -3.30 -22.84 9.85
CA ASN A 75 -3.07 -21.46 9.43
C ASN A 75 -3.22 -21.27 7.92
N ASP A 76 -3.95 -22.17 7.24
CA ASP A 76 -4.12 -22.17 5.78
C ASP A 76 -4.81 -20.91 5.24
N ASP A 77 -5.58 -20.19 6.08
CA ASP A 77 -6.31 -18.97 5.69
C ASP A 77 -5.73 -17.68 6.29
N TRP A 78 -4.50 -17.72 6.79
CA TRP A 78 -3.86 -16.61 7.51
C TRP A 78 -3.90 -15.29 6.73
N PHE A 79 -3.70 -15.32 5.41
CA PHE A 79 -3.69 -14.11 4.60
C PHE A 79 -5.09 -13.48 4.51
N LYS A 80 -6.14 -14.30 4.41
CA LYS A 80 -7.52 -13.82 4.47
C LYS A 80 -7.86 -13.26 5.85
N LYS A 81 -7.37 -13.88 6.93
CA LYS A 81 -7.50 -13.35 8.31
C LYS A 81 -6.81 -11.99 8.43
N ALA A 82 -5.60 -11.85 7.89
CA ALA A 82 -4.88 -10.58 7.84
C ALA A 82 -5.68 -9.51 7.08
N CYS A 83 -6.23 -9.83 5.91
CA CYS A 83 -7.09 -8.87 5.18
C CYS A 83 -8.32 -8.42 5.98
N ARG A 84 -8.99 -9.34 6.69
CA ARG A 84 -10.16 -9.02 7.53
C ARG A 84 -9.85 -8.23 8.79
N SER A 85 -8.58 -8.11 9.17
CA SER A 85 -8.17 -7.36 10.38
C SER A 85 -8.27 -5.84 10.23
N ASN A 86 -8.59 -5.32 9.03
CA ASN A 86 -8.69 -3.89 8.72
C ASN A 86 -7.40 -3.09 9.01
N VAL A 87 -6.25 -3.77 9.07
CA VAL A 87 -4.94 -3.10 9.15
C VAL A 87 -4.68 -2.30 7.89
N LYS A 88 -4.21 -1.06 8.06
CA LYS A 88 -3.77 -0.18 6.98
C LYS A 88 -2.26 0.01 7.05
N CYS A 89 -1.56 -0.51 6.05
CA CYS A 89 -0.12 -0.48 5.91
C CYS A 89 0.31 0.78 5.16
N ASP A 90 1.27 1.53 5.70
CA ASP A 90 2.00 2.57 4.96
C ASP A 90 3.17 1.96 4.20
N VAL A 91 3.78 0.91 4.75
CA VAL A 91 4.86 0.14 4.14
C VAL A 91 4.56 -1.33 4.30
N LEU A 92 4.71 -2.11 3.23
CA LEU A 92 4.61 -3.57 3.27
C LEU A 92 5.98 -4.20 3.01
N VAL A 93 6.37 -5.15 3.86
CA VAL A 93 7.62 -5.91 3.74
C VAL A 93 7.29 -7.39 3.71
N VAL A 94 7.56 -8.05 2.59
CA VAL A 94 7.32 -9.49 2.39
C VAL A 94 8.64 -10.22 2.28
N SER A 95 8.91 -11.16 3.18
CA SER A 95 10.10 -12.01 3.18
C SER A 95 9.72 -13.46 2.86
N GLY A 96 10.12 -13.95 1.68
CA GLY A 96 9.84 -15.30 1.22
C GLY A 96 10.75 -15.75 0.08
N HIS A 97 10.84 -17.06 -0.16
CA HIS A 97 11.14 -17.55 -1.51
C HIS A 97 9.96 -17.24 -2.42
N PHE A 98 10.19 -17.09 -3.73
CA PHE A 98 9.12 -16.77 -4.66
C PHE A 98 9.22 -17.57 -5.97
N SER A 99 8.10 -18.17 -6.34
CA SER A 99 7.94 -18.88 -7.61
C SER A 99 6.47 -18.91 -8.05
N GLY A 100 5.81 -17.74 -8.06
CA GLY A 100 4.36 -17.61 -8.25
C GLY A 100 3.55 -17.61 -6.95
N SER A 101 4.15 -18.06 -5.86
CA SER A 101 3.70 -17.85 -4.48
C SER A 101 4.90 -17.49 -3.62
N PHE A 102 4.68 -16.79 -2.50
CA PHE A 102 5.69 -16.70 -1.45
C PHE A 102 5.62 -17.93 -0.55
N PHE A 103 6.76 -18.53 -0.25
CA PHE A 103 6.89 -19.71 0.62
C PHE A 103 8.23 -19.69 1.38
N GLY A 104 8.39 -20.55 2.38
CA GLY A 104 9.62 -20.60 3.17
C GLY A 104 9.50 -21.42 4.45
N SER A 105 10.45 -21.22 5.36
CA SER A 105 10.62 -22.02 6.57
C SER A 105 9.42 -22.03 7.53
N SER A 106 8.55 -21.01 7.48
CA SER A 106 7.35 -20.96 8.33
C SER A 106 6.26 -21.97 7.97
N GLY A 107 6.35 -22.61 6.80
CA GLY A 107 5.29 -23.46 6.24
C GLY A 107 4.06 -22.68 5.72
N LEU A 108 4.07 -21.35 5.80
CA LEU A 108 3.02 -20.51 5.24
C LEU A 108 3.25 -20.25 3.75
N GLU A 109 2.15 -20.11 3.02
CA GLU A 109 2.16 -19.70 1.62
C GLU A 109 1.35 -18.41 1.44
N MET A 110 1.80 -17.54 0.53
CA MET A 110 1.02 -16.39 0.04
C MET A 110 1.00 -16.41 -1.49
N GLY A 111 -0.08 -16.97 -2.04
CA GLY A 111 -0.21 -17.18 -3.48
C GLY A 111 -0.53 -15.89 -4.24
N LEU A 112 0.05 -15.74 -5.44
CA LEU A 112 -0.19 -14.57 -6.29
C LEU A 112 -1.66 -14.48 -6.76
N ASP A 113 -2.31 -15.62 -7.03
CA ASP A 113 -3.74 -15.67 -7.36
C ASP A 113 -4.61 -15.17 -6.20
N GLU A 114 -4.23 -15.45 -4.95
CA GLU A 114 -4.94 -14.98 -3.77
C GLU A 114 -4.77 -13.49 -3.56
N MET A 115 -3.54 -12.98 -3.71
CA MET A 115 -3.27 -11.55 -3.65
C MET A 115 -3.99 -10.77 -4.76
N GLU A 116 -3.98 -11.26 -6.01
CA GLU A 116 -4.68 -10.61 -7.12
C GLU A 116 -6.20 -10.58 -6.85
N ARG A 117 -6.79 -11.69 -6.40
CA ARG A 117 -8.21 -11.74 -6.03
C ARG A 117 -8.54 -10.80 -4.87
N GLY A 118 -7.70 -10.76 -3.84
CA GLY A 118 -7.86 -9.89 -2.69
C GLY A 118 -7.80 -8.40 -3.03
N SER A 119 -6.95 -8.04 -4.00
CA SER A 119 -6.87 -6.70 -4.57
C SER A 119 -8.09 -6.38 -5.45
N CYS A 120 -8.51 -7.29 -6.33
CA CYS A 120 -9.65 -7.04 -7.23
C CYS A 120 -11.01 -6.94 -6.50
N ARG A 121 -11.17 -7.61 -5.35
CA ARG A 121 -12.41 -7.61 -4.57
C ARG A 121 -12.47 -6.52 -3.50
N ASP A 122 -11.44 -5.68 -3.44
CA ASP A 122 -11.26 -4.64 -2.42
C ASP A 122 -11.26 -5.14 -0.97
N THR A 123 -11.06 -6.44 -0.77
CA THR A 123 -11.08 -7.08 0.56
C THR A 123 -9.78 -6.92 1.33
N CYS A 124 -8.71 -6.51 0.66
CA CYS A 124 -7.36 -6.44 1.20
C CYS A 124 -6.70 -5.07 0.96
N ASP A 125 -7.47 -4.01 0.68
CA ASP A 125 -6.95 -2.71 0.27
C ASP A 125 -5.98 -2.08 1.27
N GLY A 126 -6.22 -2.29 2.56
CA GLY A 126 -5.33 -1.85 3.64
C GLY A 126 -3.91 -2.42 3.54
N ILE A 127 -3.76 -3.62 2.99
CA ILE A 127 -2.49 -4.33 2.88
C ILE A 127 -1.90 -4.21 1.47
N LEU A 128 -2.73 -4.28 0.42
CA LEU A 128 -2.27 -4.39 -0.96
C LEU A 128 -2.29 -3.08 -1.76
N LYS A 129 -3.16 -2.11 -1.44
CA LYS A 129 -3.30 -0.87 -2.24
C LYS A 129 -2.94 0.40 -1.49
N SER A 130 -3.06 0.35 -0.17
CA SER A 130 -2.73 1.45 0.73
C SER A 130 -1.24 1.73 0.90
N PRO A 131 -0.32 0.74 0.82
CA PRO A 131 1.10 1.02 1.00
C PRO A 131 1.60 2.12 0.07
N LYS A 132 2.49 2.95 0.62
CA LYS A 132 3.30 3.90 -0.13
C LYS A 132 4.50 3.21 -0.76
N GLU A 133 5.01 2.18 -0.08
CA GLU A 133 6.07 1.32 -0.60
C GLU A 133 5.79 -0.15 -0.26
N ALA A 134 6.04 -1.05 -1.22
CA ALA A 134 5.98 -2.49 -1.03
C ALA A 134 7.33 -3.11 -1.38
N PHE A 135 7.92 -3.87 -0.44
CA PHE A 135 9.18 -4.57 -0.60
C PHE A 135 8.92 -6.07 -0.68
N LEU A 136 9.24 -6.67 -1.82
CA LEU A 136 8.95 -8.04 -2.18
C LEU A 136 10.26 -8.84 -2.23
N PHE A 137 10.75 -9.25 -1.07
CA PHE A 137 11.97 -10.03 -0.94
C PHE A 137 11.69 -11.47 -1.32
N GLY A 138 12.14 -11.82 -2.53
CA GLY A 138 12.07 -13.14 -3.14
C GLY A 138 12.59 -13.06 -4.57
N CYS A 139 13.24 -14.12 -5.04
CA CYS A 139 13.73 -14.16 -6.42
C CYS A 139 12.58 -13.97 -7.41
N ASN A 140 12.83 -13.29 -8.53
CA ASN A 140 11.87 -13.12 -9.64
C ASN A 140 10.53 -12.43 -9.29
N THR A 141 10.37 -11.81 -8.13
CA THR A 141 9.11 -11.14 -7.74
C THR A 141 8.67 -10.08 -8.75
N LEU A 142 9.63 -9.40 -9.39
CA LEU A 142 9.39 -8.39 -10.45
C LEU A 142 9.99 -8.80 -11.79
N ALA A 143 10.14 -10.11 -12.05
CA ALA A 143 10.62 -10.60 -13.32
C ALA A 143 9.64 -10.32 -14.46
N SER A 144 10.17 -9.82 -15.58
CA SER A 144 9.50 -9.79 -16.89
C SER A 144 9.50 -11.19 -17.51
N LYS A 145 9.09 -11.31 -18.77
CA LYS A 145 9.27 -12.56 -19.56
C LYS A 145 10.68 -12.72 -20.11
N GLU A 146 11.54 -11.72 -19.94
CA GLU A 146 12.94 -11.82 -20.32
C GLU A 146 13.63 -12.88 -19.48
N LYS A 147 14.51 -13.65 -20.11
CA LYS A 147 15.28 -14.69 -19.43
C LYS A 147 16.30 -14.03 -18.51
N ASP A 148 16.55 -14.66 -17.38
CA ASP A 148 17.72 -14.33 -16.59
C ASP A 148 18.90 -15.25 -16.97
N HIS A 149 19.93 -15.33 -16.13
CA HIS A 149 21.10 -16.17 -16.40
C HIS A 149 20.81 -17.68 -16.37
N ARG A 150 19.63 -18.10 -15.89
CA ARG A 150 19.22 -19.51 -15.79
C ARG A 150 18.38 -19.92 -16.99
N THR A 151 18.56 -21.17 -17.38
CA THR A 151 17.67 -21.88 -18.29
C THR A 151 16.38 -22.31 -17.59
N PHE A 152 15.40 -22.73 -18.40
CA PHE A 152 14.16 -23.30 -17.89
C PHE A 152 14.42 -24.51 -16.98
N GLN A 153 15.28 -25.43 -17.42
CA GLN A 153 15.64 -26.64 -16.68
C GLN A 153 16.36 -26.31 -15.36
N GLU A 154 17.36 -25.43 -15.38
CA GLU A 154 18.04 -25.02 -14.15
C GLU A 154 17.08 -24.41 -13.12
N TYR A 155 16.10 -23.63 -13.58
CA TYR A 155 15.08 -23.06 -12.71
C TYR A 155 14.11 -24.11 -12.14
N VAL A 156 13.80 -25.17 -12.90
CA VAL A 156 13.04 -26.31 -12.37
C VAL A 156 13.85 -27.04 -11.31
N GLU A 157 15.12 -27.33 -11.56
CA GLU A 157 15.95 -28.08 -10.61
C GLU A 157 16.16 -27.31 -9.30
N VAL A 158 16.36 -25.98 -9.35
CA VAL A 158 16.44 -25.15 -8.13
C VAL A 158 15.19 -25.32 -7.27
N GLN A 159 14.01 -25.28 -7.88
CA GLN A 159 12.74 -25.42 -7.14
C GLN A 159 12.55 -26.84 -6.59
N VAL A 160 12.91 -27.87 -7.34
CA VAL A 160 12.84 -29.26 -6.88
C VAL A 160 13.77 -29.49 -5.69
N ASN A 161 14.97 -28.90 -5.73
CA ASN A 161 15.91 -28.94 -4.61
C ASN A 161 15.40 -28.19 -3.37
N ASP A 162 14.54 -27.17 -3.56
CA ASP A 162 13.82 -26.47 -2.49
C ASP A 162 12.58 -27.23 -2.00
N GLY A 163 12.34 -28.46 -2.47
CA GLY A 163 11.25 -29.33 -2.04
C GLY A 163 9.93 -29.15 -2.79
N ILE A 164 9.92 -28.41 -3.91
CA ILE A 164 8.73 -28.25 -4.75
C ILE A 164 8.57 -29.46 -5.66
N ASP A 165 7.37 -30.05 -5.68
CA ASP A 165 7.03 -31.13 -6.60
C ASP A 165 7.32 -30.77 -8.06
N ARG A 166 8.02 -31.66 -8.78
CA ARG A 166 8.46 -31.40 -10.16
C ARG A 166 7.35 -30.90 -11.09
N PRO A 167 6.11 -31.47 -11.09
CA PRO A 167 5.02 -30.91 -11.90
C PRO A 167 4.66 -29.46 -11.55
N VAL A 168 4.74 -29.07 -10.28
CA VAL A 168 4.53 -27.69 -9.82
C VAL A 168 5.69 -26.80 -10.29
N ALA A 169 6.94 -27.25 -10.09
CA ALA A 169 8.14 -26.52 -10.52
C ALA A 169 8.15 -26.23 -12.03
N VAL A 170 7.73 -27.19 -12.86
CA VAL A 170 7.57 -27.03 -14.31
C VAL A 170 6.52 -25.96 -14.64
N ARG A 171 5.36 -25.96 -13.97
CA ARG A 171 4.34 -24.91 -14.17
C ARG A 171 4.85 -23.53 -13.77
N ASN A 172 5.59 -23.44 -12.66
CA ASN A 172 6.20 -22.19 -12.23
C ASN A 172 7.24 -21.69 -13.23
N ALA A 173 8.05 -22.59 -13.79
CA ALA A 173 9.00 -22.28 -14.85
C ALA A 173 8.29 -21.82 -16.14
N GLN A 174 7.16 -22.41 -16.49
CA GLN A 174 6.31 -21.96 -17.59
C GLN A 174 5.72 -20.56 -17.31
N ALA A 175 5.29 -20.28 -16.09
CA ALA A 175 4.83 -18.95 -15.70
C ALA A 175 5.96 -17.91 -15.82
N ARG A 176 7.20 -18.28 -15.46
CA ARG A 176 8.37 -17.40 -15.52
C ARG A 176 8.90 -17.15 -16.94
N TYR A 177 9.02 -18.20 -17.76
CA TYR A 177 9.72 -18.15 -19.05
C TYR A 177 8.84 -18.43 -20.27
N GLY A 178 7.61 -18.88 -20.08
CA GLY A 178 6.69 -19.16 -21.18
C GLY A 178 6.33 -17.88 -21.94
N ALA A 179 6.18 -18.01 -23.26
CA ALA A 179 5.85 -16.90 -24.16
C ALA A 179 4.45 -16.30 -23.94
N MET A 180 3.59 -17.01 -23.19
CA MET A 180 2.20 -16.66 -22.96
C MET A 180 1.96 -16.25 -21.49
N GLY A 181 0.86 -15.52 -21.28
CA GLY A 181 0.41 -15.06 -19.97
C GLY A 181 1.19 -13.85 -19.44
N SER A 182 0.68 -13.26 -18.36
CA SER A 182 1.34 -12.11 -17.70
C SER A 182 2.69 -12.49 -17.10
N SER A 183 3.62 -11.53 -17.05
CA SER A 183 4.84 -11.68 -16.26
C SER A 183 4.56 -11.51 -14.77
N PHE A 184 5.47 -11.95 -13.89
CA PHE A 184 5.32 -11.71 -12.45
C PHE A 184 5.29 -10.21 -12.13
N LYS A 185 6.08 -9.41 -12.85
CA LYS A 185 6.03 -7.94 -12.77
C LYS A 185 4.64 -7.38 -13.04
N ASP A 186 3.98 -7.81 -14.12
CA ASP A 186 2.64 -7.32 -14.48
C ASP A 186 1.60 -7.73 -13.44
N ARG A 187 1.70 -8.97 -12.94
CA ARG A 187 0.83 -9.48 -11.88
C ARG A 187 1.00 -8.72 -10.58
N MET A 188 2.23 -8.51 -10.12
CA MET A 188 2.50 -7.73 -8.91
C MET A 188 2.02 -6.29 -9.04
N ARG A 189 2.13 -5.66 -10.21
CA ARG A 189 1.55 -4.33 -10.45
C ARG A 189 0.04 -4.31 -10.32
N ARG A 190 -0.66 -5.38 -10.71
CA ARG A 190 -2.11 -5.51 -10.48
C ARG A 190 -2.45 -5.76 -9.02
N VAL A 191 -1.71 -6.63 -8.34
CA VAL A 191 -1.85 -6.84 -6.89
C VAL A 191 -1.74 -5.52 -6.14
N PHE A 192 -0.66 -4.79 -6.39
CA PHE A 192 -0.31 -3.56 -5.70
C PHE A 192 -0.81 -2.31 -6.43
N THR A 193 -2.01 -2.39 -7.01
CA THR A 193 -2.60 -1.26 -7.72
C THR A 193 -2.67 -0.05 -6.80
N GLY A 194 -2.09 1.07 -7.23
CA GLY A 194 -2.02 2.30 -6.46
C GLY A 194 -0.79 2.42 -5.54
N VAL A 195 -0.01 1.37 -5.34
CA VAL A 195 1.28 1.49 -4.63
C VAL A 195 2.32 2.10 -5.59
N PRO A 196 2.85 3.30 -5.32
CA PRO A 196 3.71 3.99 -6.28
C PRO A 196 5.08 3.33 -6.42
N ASN A 197 5.63 2.78 -5.33
CA ASN A 197 6.96 2.16 -5.33
C ASN A 197 6.84 0.69 -4.92
N ILE A 198 7.15 -0.20 -5.86
CA ILE A 198 7.23 -1.65 -5.62
C ILE A 198 8.68 -2.05 -5.86
N TYR A 199 9.34 -2.54 -4.81
CA TYR A 199 10.71 -3.02 -4.83
C TYR A 199 10.72 -4.55 -4.79
N GLY A 200 11.58 -5.17 -5.59
CA GLY A 200 11.68 -6.62 -5.72
C GLY A 200 12.78 -6.96 -6.71
N PHE A 201 12.82 -8.21 -7.18
CA PHE A 201 13.91 -8.73 -7.98
C PHE A 201 13.42 -9.28 -9.32
N ASP A 202 14.11 -8.96 -10.40
CA ASP A 202 13.85 -9.47 -11.76
C ASP A 202 14.58 -10.80 -12.05
N SER A 203 15.57 -11.13 -11.24
CA SER A 203 16.30 -12.41 -11.22
C SER A 203 16.50 -12.90 -9.79
N VAL A 204 17.67 -13.44 -9.45
CA VAL A 204 18.03 -13.94 -8.12
C VAL A 204 18.24 -12.77 -7.17
N GLY A 205 17.41 -12.72 -6.13
CA GLY A 205 17.50 -11.72 -5.07
C GLY A 205 18.23 -12.25 -3.84
N PRO A 206 18.99 -11.41 -3.11
CA PRO A 206 19.47 -11.75 -1.79
C PRO A 206 18.28 -11.95 -0.84
N THR A 207 18.33 -13.01 -0.04
CA THR A 207 17.33 -13.29 0.99
C THR A 207 18.01 -13.49 2.35
N GLY A 208 17.26 -13.28 3.43
CA GLY A 208 17.74 -13.51 4.79
C GLY A 208 18.90 -12.59 5.15
N ALA A 209 19.91 -13.08 5.87
CA ALA A 209 21.00 -12.24 6.38
C ALA A 209 21.74 -11.43 5.29
N ARG A 210 21.76 -11.91 4.03
CA ARG A 210 22.45 -11.23 2.93
C ARG A 210 21.77 -9.94 2.48
N ILE A 211 20.50 -9.71 2.85
CA ILE A 211 19.77 -8.50 2.45
C ILE A 211 20.19 -7.26 3.25
N LYS A 212 20.72 -7.46 4.46
CA LYS A 212 20.96 -6.38 5.43
C LYS A 212 21.82 -5.24 4.84
N PRO A 213 22.96 -5.49 4.17
CA PRO A 213 23.78 -4.41 3.62
C PRO A 213 23.05 -3.57 2.56
N PHE A 214 22.17 -4.20 1.76
CA PHE A 214 21.39 -3.49 0.75
C PHE A 214 20.37 -2.55 1.39
N LEU A 215 19.70 -3.01 2.46
CA LEU A 215 18.76 -2.18 3.21
C LEU A 215 19.46 -1.09 4.02
N ASP A 216 20.59 -1.39 4.64
CA ASP A 216 21.41 -0.37 5.32
C ASP A 216 21.78 0.75 4.34
N HIS A 217 22.23 0.40 3.14
CA HIS A 217 22.54 1.39 2.10
C HIS A 217 21.30 2.15 1.61
N TYR A 218 20.14 1.48 1.49
CA TYR A 218 18.87 2.15 1.16
C TYR A 218 18.50 3.20 2.21
N PHE A 219 18.49 2.85 3.49
CA PHE A 219 18.13 3.76 4.58
C PHE A 219 19.17 4.87 4.78
N ASN A 220 20.46 4.61 4.55
CA ASN A 220 21.50 5.65 4.59
C ASN A 220 21.28 6.75 3.54
N LYS A 221 20.65 6.43 2.40
CA LYS A 221 20.27 7.42 1.39
C LYS A 221 19.00 8.20 1.75
N ILE A 222 18.25 7.74 2.75
CA ILE A 222 16.96 8.30 3.16
C ILE A 222 16.97 8.53 4.68
N PRO A 223 17.75 9.51 5.18
CA PRO A 223 17.96 9.70 6.62
C PRO A 223 16.68 10.07 7.38
N ASN A 224 15.66 10.61 6.70
CA ASN A 224 14.31 10.80 7.27
C ASN A 224 13.27 10.06 6.44
N TYR A 225 13.11 8.78 6.73
CA TYR A 225 12.19 7.91 6.01
C TYR A 225 10.71 8.31 6.18
N ALA A 226 10.32 8.87 7.32
CA ALA A 226 8.94 9.36 7.53
C ALA A 226 8.60 10.50 6.56
N ALA A 227 9.49 11.49 6.44
CA ALA A 227 9.32 12.59 5.50
C ALA A 227 9.37 12.13 4.02
N HIS A 228 10.19 11.11 3.73
CA HIS A 228 10.23 10.48 2.40
C HIS A 228 8.87 9.89 2.01
N LEU A 229 8.25 9.11 2.92
CA LEU A 229 6.92 8.55 2.69
C LEU A 229 5.85 9.63 2.48
N ASP A 230 5.90 10.72 3.26
CA ASP A 230 4.93 11.81 3.12
C ASP A 230 5.10 12.57 1.81
N LYS A 231 6.34 12.82 1.40
CA LYS A 231 6.66 13.45 0.13
C LYS A 231 6.13 12.62 -1.04
N GLY A 232 6.35 11.30 -1.02
CA GLY A 232 5.83 10.38 -2.03
C GLY A 232 4.30 10.40 -2.10
N GLN A 233 3.63 10.41 -0.95
CA GLN A 233 2.17 10.51 -0.90
C GLN A 233 1.65 11.84 -1.45
N ALA A 234 2.29 12.96 -1.10
CA ALA A 234 1.90 14.27 -1.59
C ALA A 234 2.06 14.38 -3.11
N GLN A 235 3.13 13.80 -3.67
CA GLN A 235 3.36 13.73 -5.11
C GLN A 235 2.29 12.89 -5.81
N LYS A 236 1.96 11.71 -5.28
CA LYS A 236 0.88 10.85 -5.79
C LYS A 236 -0.47 11.59 -5.81
N ASN A 237 -0.82 12.27 -4.72
CA ASN A 237 -2.08 13.02 -4.63
C ASN A 237 -2.14 14.17 -5.64
N ARG A 238 -1.02 14.87 -5.88
CA ARG A 238 -0.94 15.91 -6.91
C ARG A 238 -1.10 15.36 -8.31
N ALA A 239 -0.47 14.23 -8.62
CA ALA A 239 -0.61 13.57 -9.93
C ALA A 239 -2.05 13.13 -10.19
N ALA A 240 -2.69 12.47 -9.21
CA ALA A 240 -4.09 12.07 -9.30
C ALA A 240 -5.04 13.27 -9.45
N GLY A 241 -4.78 14.38 -8.74
CA GLY A 241 -5.53 15.61 -8.89
C GLY A 241 -5.39 16.23 -10.28
N ALA A 242 -4.18 16.25 -10.85
CA ALA A 242 -3.94 16.75 -12.20
C ALA A 242 -4.67 15.90 -13.26
N GLU A 243 -4.63 14.58 -13.13
CA GLU A 243 -5.32 13.65 -14.03
C GLU A 243 -6.85 13.83 -13.98
N ALA A 244 -7.42 13.97 -12.78
CA ALA A 244 -8.85 14.22 -12.62
C ALA A 244 -9.30 15.55 -13.26
N VAL A 245 -8.47 16.59 -13.15
CA VAL A 245 -8.72 17.89 -13.80
C VAL A 245 -8.67 17.75 -15.33
N GLU A 246 -7.67 17.04 -15.86
CA GLU A 246 -7.57 16.81 -17.30
C GLU A 246 -8.76 16.01 -17.85
N GLN A 247 -9.18 14.95 -17.15
CA GLN A 247 -10.36 14.17 -17.52
C GLN A 247 -11.62 15.02 -17.52
N THR A 248 -11.80 15.90 -16.53
CA THR A 248 -12.94 16.82 -16.47
C THR A 248 -12.94 17.80 -17.64
N LEU A 249 -11.76 18.35 -18.01
CA LEU A 249 -11.63 19.24 -19.17
C LEU A 249 -11.99 18.53 -20.49
N ARG A 250 -11.58 17.27 -20.66
CA ARG A 250 -11.93 16.45 -21.83
C ARG A 250 -13.44 16.20 -21.92
N ILE A 251 -14.09 15.86 -20.81
CA ILE A 251 -15.55 15.65 -20.75
C ILE A 251 -16.28 16.95 -21.10
N ASN A 252 -15.90 18.07 -20.52
CA ASN A 252 -16.54 19.37 -20.80
C ASN A 252 -16.40 19.76 -22.28
N SER A 253 -15.23 19.52 -22.88
CA SER A 253 -15.01 19.76 -24.31
C SER A 253 -15.88 18.86 -25.18
N ALA A 254 -16.05 17.58 -24.81
CA ALA A 254 -16.93 16.65 -25.51
C ALA A 254 -18.41 17.06 -25.42
N VAL A 255 -18.87 17.51 -24.26
CA VAL A 255 -20.25 18.00 -24.06
C VAL A 255 -20.51 19.26 -24.91
N GLN A 256 -19.56 20.20 -24.96
CA GLN A 256 -19.68 21.38 -25.82
C GLN A 256 -19.80 21.00 -27.30
N ASN A 257 -19.01 20.02 -27.77
CA ASN A 257 -19.09 19.52 -29.14
C ASN A 257 -20.45 18.87 -29.45
N ILE A 258 -21.01 18.11 -28.51
CA ILE A 258 -22.35 17.51 -28.66
C ILE A 258 -23.42 18.60 -28.76
N ASN A 259 -23.38 19.60 -27.88
CA ASN A 259 -24.34 20.71 -27.90
C ASN A 259 -24.27 21.50 -29.22
N ASN A 260 -23.06 21.78 -29.73
CA ASN A 260 -22.89 22.47 -31.00
C ASN A 260 -23.41 21.64 -32.20
N THR A 261 -23.24 20.31 -32.14
CA THR A 261 -23.76 19.40 -33.18
C THR A 261 -25.29 19.36 -33.15
N ALA A 262 -25.89 19.21 -31.96
CA ALA A 262 -27.35 19.22 -31.79
C ALA A 262 -27.97 20.57 -32.21
N LEU A 263 -27.31 21.68 -31.91
CA LEU A 263 -27.73 23.01 -32.36
C LEU A 263 -27.66 23.13 -33.89
N SER A 264 -26.58 22.64 -34.50
CA SER A 264 -26.41 22.65 -35.96
C SER A 264 -27.44 21.78 -36.69
N ASP A 265 -27.85 20.65 -36.11
CA ASP A 265 -28.83 19.76 -36.73
C ASP A 265 -30.27 20.28 -36.55
N SER A 266 -30.55 21.08 -35.51
CA SER A 266 -31.83 21.77 -35.34
C SER A 266 -32.02 22.98 -36.27
N MET A 267 -30.97 23.43 -36.95
CA MET A 267 -30.99 24.60 -37.86
C MET A 267 -31.05 24.23 -39.34
N LYS A 268 -31.13 22.93 -39.67
CA LYS A 268 -31.36 22.42 -41.03
C LYS A 268 -32.82 22.04 -41.21
#